data_AF-A0A964LBG3-F1
#
_entry.id   AF-A0A964LBG3-F1
#
_cell.length_a   1.000
_cell.length_b   1.000
_cell.length_c   1.000
_cell.angle_alpha   90.00
_cell.angle_beta   90.00
_cell.angle_gamma   90.00
#
_symmetry.space_group_name_H-M   'P 1'
#
loop_
_entity.id
_entity.type
_entity.pdbx_description
1 polymer ?
#
loop_
_entity_poly.entity_id
_entity_poly.type
_entity_poly.pdbx_seq_one_letter_code
_entity_poly.pdbx_strand_id
1 'polypeptide(L)'
;MLFSREDVSAYINQNFEAAWEMVRPVPIVRIDFGNGRTATRTLHGNVASYVCAADGQVLDILPGIYQPAAYTAALEQPRTLVAVAPDRRPQYLPEYHRQKAQALRNPPAPVPPRVVQAVPRLDRGKGSFERPLEMQVVQARLAEQLARAALATNRGSNGAGTPRPRNAAELAAWQPLAADTLLNETERRLQIHDRLAAVGAVRPDQIKGWLYRDVLHADLDDPFMGLGDDMFADFER
;
A
#
# COMPACT_ATOMS: atom_id res chain seq x y z
N MET A 1 12.67 -4.37 -7.17
CA MET A 1 11.78 -3.19 -7.27
C MET A 1 10.42 -3.63 -7.78
N LEU A 2 9.32 -3.11 -7.23
CA LEU A 2 7.94 -3.50 -7.55
C LEU A 2 7.63 -3.43 -9.06
N PHE A 3 7.83 -2.25 -9.67
CA PHE A 3 7.45 -1.98 -11.07
C PHE A 3 8.33 -2.67 -12.12
N SER A 4 9.52 -3.14 -11.73
CA SER A 4 10.43 -3.85 -12.64
C SER A 4 10.18 -5.36 -12.67
N ARG A 5 9.21 -5.87 -11.90
CA ARG A 5 8.85 -7.28 -11.93
C ARG A 5 7.97 -7.56 -13.13
N GLU A 6 8.25 -8.67 -13.82
CA GLU A 6 7.55 -9.09 -15.03
C GLU A 6 6.05 -9.32 -14.81
N ASP A 7 5.66 -9.93 -13.70
CA ASP A 7 4.26 -10.19 -13.38
C ASP A 7 3.47 -8.88 -13.20
N VAL A 8 4.05 -7.91 -12.49
CA VAL A 8 3.44 -6.59 -12.27
C VAL A 8 3.42 -5.76 -13.55
N SER A 9 4.54 -5.69 -14.28
CA SER A 9 4.64 -4.87 -15.49
C SER A 9 3.76 -5.42 -16.62
N ALA A 10 3.71 -6.74 -16.80
CA ALA A 10 2.80 -7.37 -17.76
C ALA A 10 1.34 -7.07 -17.42
N TYR A 11 0.96 -7.17 -16.14
CA TYR A 11 -0.39 -6.85 -15.70
C TYR A 11 -0.73 -5.37 -15.94
N ILE A 12 0.17 -4.43 -15.60
CA ILE A 12 -0.07 -3.01 -15.85
C ILE A 12 -0.24 -2.74 -17.35
N ASN A 13 0.70 -3.22 -18.18
CA ASN A 13 0.68 -2.98 -19.63
C ASN A 13 -0.55 -3.56 -20.33
N GLN A 14 -1.13 -4.64 -19.80
CA GLN A 14 -2.34 -5.26 -20.35
C GLN A 14 -3.62 -4.50 -19.98
N ASN A 15 -3.62 -3.76 -18.87
CA ASN A 15 -4.86 -3.28 -18.24
C ASN A 15 -4.92 -1.76 -18.06
N PHE A 16 -3.81 -1.06 -18.21
CA PHE A 16 -3.68 0.37 -17.94
C PHE A 16 -2.75 1.06 -18.95
N GLU A 17 -2.99 2.35 -19.16
CA GLU A 17 -2.04 3.25 -19.80
C GLU A 17 -1.15 3.86 -18.72
N ALA A 18 0.08 3.35 -18.61
CA ALA A 18 1.01 3.79 -17.58
C ALA A 18 1.63 5.15 -17.94
N ALA A 19 1.59 6.10 -16.99
CA ALA A 19 2.29 7.37 -17.05
C ALA A 19 3.10 7.57 -15.77
N TRP A 20 4.22 8.29 -15.87
CA TRP A 20 5.08 8.60 -14.73
C TRP A 20 5.29 10.10 -14.63
N GLU A 21 5.25 10.62 -13.40
CA GLU A 21 5.54 12.01 -13.08
C GLU A 21 6.50 12.06 -11.89
N MET A 22 7.61 12.79 -12.05
CA MET A 22 8.44 13.19 -10.92
C MET A 22 7.83 14.44 -10.27
N VAL A 23 7.24 14.29 -9.09
CA VAL A 23 6.57 15.41 -8.39
C VAL A 23 7.52 16.35 -7.67
N ARG A 24 8.75 15.89 -7.38
CA ARG A 24 9.88 16.69 -6.86
C ARG A 24 11.20 15.93 -7.05
N PRO A 25 12.35 16.63 -7.02
CA PRO A 25 13.65 15.96 -6.95
C PRO A 25 13.78 15.06 -5.71
N VAL A 26 14.46 13.92 -5.87
CA VAL A 26 14.73 13.00 -4.76
C VAL A 26 15.80 13.60 -3.86
N PRO A 27 15.59 13.71 -2.54
CA PRO A 27 16.60 14.20 -1.62
C PRO A 27 17.82 13.28 -1.64
N ILE A 28 19.01 13.88 -1.73
CA ILE A 28 20.28 13.16 -1.68
C ILE A 28 21.01 13.62 -0.41
N VAL A 29 21.25 12.70 0.51
CA VAL A 29 22.09 12.93 1.69
C VAL A 29 23.50 12.49 1.38
N ARG A 30 24.44 13.41 1.60
CA ARG A 30 25.87 13.13 1.59
C ARG A 30 26.42 13.31 2.99
N ILE A 31 26.92 12.23 3.57
CA ILE A 31 27.62 12.22 4.86
C ILE A 31 29.11 12.24 4.58
N ASP A 32 29.83 13.23 5.10
CA ASP A 32 31.28 13.29 5.09
C ASP A 32 31.82 12.77 6.43
N PHE A 33 32.69 11.75 6.39
CA PHE A 33 33.31 11.16 7.58
C PHE A 33 34.70 11.74 7.87
N GLY A 34 35.14 12.75 7.11
CA GLY A 34 36.51 13.23 7.08
C GLY A 34 37.44 12.30 6.27
N ASN A 35 38.71 12.72 6.11
CA ASN A 35 39.75 11.95 5.40
C ASN A 35 39.38 11.55 3.96
N GLY A 36 38.56 12.36 3.27
CA GLY A 36 38.09 12.11 1.91
C GLY A 36 37.03 11.01 1.78
N ARG A 37 36.49 10.49 2.89
CA ARG A 37 35.46 9.46 2.88
C ARG A 37 34.07 10.09 2.91
N THR A 38 33.30 9.86 1.86
CA THR A 38 31.90 10.32 1.77
C THR A 38 30.97 9.15 1.50
N ALA A 39 29.77 9.18 2.06
CA ALA A 39 28.67 8.30 1.69
C ALA A 39 27.53 9.14 1.14
N THR A 40 27.11 8.86 -0.09
CA THR A 40 25.99 9.52 -0.74
C THR A 40 24.85 8.52 -0.88
N ARG A 41 23.67 8.85 -0.37
CA ARG A 41 22.47 8.00 -0.47
C ARG A 41 21.24 8.87 -0.71
N THR A 42 20.29 8.37 -1.48
CA THR A 42 18.96 8.96 -1.56
C THR A 42 18.20 8.71 -0.26
N LEU A 43 17.47 9.72 0.22
CA LEU A 43 16.46 9.49 1.25
C LEU A 43 15.28 8.74 0.64
N HIS A 44 14.52 8.04 1.48
CA HIS A 44 13.40 7.20 1.06
C HIS A 44 12.48 7.99 0.11
N GLY A 45 12.31 7.46 -1.12
CA GLY A 45 11.37 8.00 -2.09
C GLY A 45 9.99 7.43 -1.84
N ASN A 46 9.00 8.30 -1.67
CA ASN A 46 7.60 7.90 -1.68
C ASN A 46 7.08 7.83 -3.12
N VAL A 47 6.06 7.02 -3.33
CA VAL A 47 5.32 6.94 -4.59
C VAL A 47 3.83 6.90 -4.28
N ALA A 48 3.02 7.38 -5.22
CA ALA A 48 1.59 7.17 -5.21
C ALA A 48 1.15 6.77 -6.62
N SER A 49 0.44 5.65 -6.72
CA SER A 49 -0.19 5.24 -7.98
C SER A 49 -1.61 5.77 -8.01
N TYR A 50 -1.86 6.72 -8.90
CA TYR A 50 -3.21 7.20 -9.20
C TYR A 50 -3.85 6.29 -10.24
N VAL A 51 -5.05 5.80 -9.97
CA VAL A 51 -5.89 5.15 -10.97
C VAL A 51 -6.92 6.16 -11.44
N CYS A 52 -6.87 6.53 -12.72
CA CYS A 52 -7.71 7.55 -13.30
C CYS A 52 -8.59 6.97 -14.42
N ALA A 53 -9.78 7.57 -14.61
CA ALA A 53 -10.55 7.40 -15.82
C ALA A 53 -9.92 8.20 -16.98
N ALA A 54 -10.37 7.94 -18.21
CA ALA A 54 -9.83 8.57 -19.43
C ALA A 54 -10.00 10.11 -19.47
N ASP A 55 -10.93 10.66 -18.69
CA ASP A 55 -11.16 12.10 -18.53
C ASP A 55 -10.23 12.74 -17.46
N GLY A 56 -9.36 11.94 -16.83
CA GLY A 56 -8.45 12.38 -15.78
C GLY A 56 -9.07 12.44 -14.39
N GLN A 57 -10.31 11.96 -14.20
CA GLN A 57 -10.91 11.82 -12.88
C GLN A 57 -10.25 10.68 -12.10
N VAL A 58 -9.86 10.94 -10.86
CA VAL A 58 -9.31 9.93 -9.95
C VAL A 58 -10.41 8.95 -9.53
N LEU A 59 -10.17 7.67 -9.77
CA LEU A 59 -11.01 6.55 -9.33
C LEU A 59 -10.53 5.95 -8.01
N ASP A 60 -9.21 5.88 -7.81
CA ASP A 60 -8.59 5.42 -6.57
C ASP A 60 -7.11 5.84 -6.49
N ILE A 61 -6.51 5.74 -5.30
CA ILE A 61 -5.09 6.02 -5.07
C ILE A 61 -4.47 4.88 -4.24
N LEU A 62 -3.32 4.38 -4.67
CA LEU A 62 -2.53 3.38 -3.95
C LEU A 62 -1.25 4.07 -3.42
N PRO A 63 -1.11 4.25 -2.10
CA PRO A 63 0.02 4.95 -1.49
C PRO A 63 1.22 4.02 -1.27
N GLY A 64 2.44 4.52 -1.45
CA GLY A 64 3.65 3.81 -1.06
C GLY A 64 4.00 2.62 -1.95
N ILE A 65 4.95 1.80 -1.48
CA ILE A 65 5.41 0.60 -2.19
C ILE A 65 4.73 -0.63 -1.60
N TYR A 66 4.22 -1.46 -2.49
CA TYR A 66 3.46 -2.66 -2.14
C TYR A 66 4.25 -3.94 -2.36
N GLN A 67 3.84 -4.99 -1.66
CA GLN A 67 4.08 -6.36 -2.12
C GLN A 67 3.36 -6.58 -3.47
N PRO A 68 4.00 -7.26 -4.44
CA PRO A 68 3.48 -7.39 -5.80
C PRO A 68 2.04 -7.89 -5.90
N ALA A 69 1.70 -8.94 -5.16
CA ALA A 69 0.37 -9.53 -5.18
C ALA A 69 -0.70 -8.61 -4.55
N ALA A 70 -0.35 -7.87 -3.50
CA ALA A 70 -1.24 -6.89 -2.90
C ALA A 70 -1.48 -5.72 -3.86
N TYR A 71 -0.42 -5.27 -4.55
CA TYR A 71 -0.51 -4.19 -5.54
C TYR A 71 -1.48 -4.52 -6.68
N THR A 72 -1.32 -5.67 -7.33
CA THR A 72 -2.19 -6.07 -8.43
C THR A 72 -3.61 -6.34 -7.98
N ALA A 73 -3.81 -6.93 -6.79
CA ALA A 73 -5.14 -7.12 -6.21
C ALA A 73 -5.84 -5.77 -5.92
N ALA A 74 -5.10 -4.77 -5.40
CA ALA A 74 -5.63 -3.44 -5.13
C ALA A 74 -6.01 -2.70 -6.43
N LEU A 75 -5.36 -3.01 -7.56
CA LEU A 75 -5.70 -2.46 -8.88
C LEU A 75 -6.97 -3.04 -9.51
N GLU A 76 -7.44 -4.22 -9.10
CA GLU A 76 -8.62 -4.87 -9.70
C GLU A 76 -9.91 -4.06 -9.49
N GLN A 77 -10.14 -3.56 -8.27
CA GLN A 77 -11.41 -2.90 -7.96
C GLN A 77 -11.58 -1.58 -8.71
N PRO A 78 -10.59 -0.67 -8.74
CA PRO A 78 -10.69 0.58 -9.50
C PRO A 78 -10.94 0.37 -11.00
N ARG A 79 -10.44 -0.73 -11.59
CA ARG A 79 -10.71 -1.05 -13.00
C ARG A 79 -12.20 -1.25 -13.28
N THR A 80 -12.93 -1.84 -12.34
CA THR A 80 -14.37 -2.05 -12.51
C THR A 80 -15.17 -0.75 -12.41
N LEU A 81 -14.63 0.28 -11.75
CA LEU A 81 -15.27 1.59 -11.61
C LEU A 81 -15.35 2.35 -12.93
N VAL A 82 -14.50 2.04 -13.92
CA VAL A 82 -14.53 2.70 -15.24
C VAL A 82 -15.85 2.45 -15.97
N ALA A 83 -16.51 1.31 -15.69
CA ALA A 83 -17.79 0.93 -16.29
C ALA A 83 -18.95 1.82 -15.81
N VAL A 84 -18.78 2.56 -14.71
CA VAL A 84 -19.72 3.58 -14.31
C VAL A 84 -19.67 4.72 -15.33
N ALA A 85 -20.81 5.06 -15.92
CA ALA A 85 -20.92 6.14 -16.90
C ALA A 85 -20.35 7.46 -16.35
N PRO A 86 -19.59 8.25 -17.13
CA PRO A 86 -18.94 9.49 -16.67
C PRO A 86 -19.88 10.40 -15.87
N ASP A 87 -21.08 10.66 -16.38
CA ASP A 87 -22.07 11.54 -15.75
C ASP A 87 -22.58 11.05 -14.39
N ARG A 88 -22.45 9.74 -14.12
CA ARG A 88 -22.90 9.10 -12.86
C ARG A 88 -21.76 8.90 -11.87
N ARG A 89 -20.50 8.98 -12.30
CA ARG A 89 -19.32 8.78 -11.43
C ARG A 89 -19.27 9.76 -10.25
N PRO A 90 -19.52 11.07 -10.41
CA PRO A 90 -19.46 12.01 -9.29
C PRO A 90 -20.44 11.67 -8.16
N GLN A 91 -21.55 11.00 -8.46
CA GLN A 91 -22.52 10.54 -7.46
C GLN A 91 -22.13 9.20 -6.85
N TYR A 92 -21.52 8.31 -7.64
CA TYR A 92 -21.19 6.95 -7.22
C TYR A 92 -19.88 6.84 -6.43
N LEU A 93 -18.83 7.55 -6.85
CA LEU A 93 -17.50 7.45 -6.23
C LEU A 93 -17.49 7.81 -4.73
N PRO A 94 -18.16 8.88 -4.28
CA PRO A 94 -18.19 9.20 -2.85
C PRO A 94 -18.75 8.06 -2.00
N GLU A 95 -19.82 7.41 -2.48
CA GLU A 95 -20.47 6.29 -1.80
C GLU A 95 -19.58 5.04 -1.82
N TYR A 96 -18.96 4.74 -2.96
CA TYR A 96 -17.97 3.66 -3.07
C TYR A 96 -16.85 3.83 -2.04
N HIS A 97 -16.24 5.01 -1.95
CA HIS A 97 -15.14 5.25 -1.01
C HIS A 97 -15.61 5.25 0.44
N ARG A 98 -16.82 5.73 0.73
CA ARG A 98 -17.42 5.65 2.06
C ARG A 98 -17.56 4.20 2.53
N GLN A 99 -18.03 3.32 1.65
CA GLN A 99 -18.13 1.88 1.93
C GLN A 99 -16.76 1.25 2.16
N LYS A 100 -15.74 1.64 1.37
CA LYS A 100 -14.35 1.16 1.57
C LYS A 100 -13.76 1.61 2.90
N ALA A 101 -13.89 2.90 3.23
CA ALA A 101 -13.45 3.43 4.51
C ALA A 101 -14.16 2.73 5.69
N GLN A 102 -15.47 2.48 5.58
CA GLN A 102 -16.22 1.76 6.61
C GLN A 102 -15.73 0.31 6.77
N ALA A 103 -15.43 -0.38 5.66
CA ALA A 103 -14.89 -1.73 5.71
C ALA A 103 -13.48 -1.79 6.34
N LEU A 104 -12.66 -0.74 6.18
CA LEU A 104 -11.35 -0.65 6.82
C LEU A 104 -11.44 -0.31 8.31
N ARG A 105 -12.39 0.55 8.71
CA ARG A 105 -12.65 0.85 10.14
C ARG A 105 -13.24 -0.34 10.89
N ASN A 106 -14.14 -1.05 10.23
CA ASN A 106 -14.85 -2.20 10.76
C ASN A 106 -14.48 -3.43 9.91
N PRO A 107 -13.22 -3.91 9.99
CA PRO A 107 -12.83 -5.09 9.25
C PRO A 107 -13.77 -6.22 9.66
N PRO A 108 -14.31 -6.99 8.68
CA PRO A 108 -15.13 -8.13 9.01
C PRO A 108 -14.33 -9.02 9.97
N ALA A 109 -15.00 -9.52 11.02
CA ALA A 109 -14.37 -10.44 11.95
C ALA A 109 -13.64 -11.52 11.13
N PRO A 110 -12.38 -11.85 11.46
CA PRO A 110 -11.64 -12.85 10.71
C PRO A 110 -12.51 -14.08 10.64
N VAL A 111 -12.97 -14.42 9.43
CA VAL A 111 -13.78 -15.61 9.23
C VAL A 111 -12.89 -16.73 9.72
N PRO A 112 -13.24 -17.43 10.83
CA PRO A 112 -12.42 -18.53 11.27
C PRO A 112 -12.30 -19.45 10.05
N PRO A 113 -11.10 -19.92 9.70
CA PRO A 113 -10.94 -20.81 8.56
C PRO A 113 -12.02 -21.88 8.71
N ARG A 114 -12.81 -22.08 7.67
CA ARG A 114 -13.86 -23.10 7.68
C ARG A 114 -13.13 -24.42 7.87
N VAL A 115 -12.99 -24.82 9.12
CA VAL A 115 -12.43 -26.10 9.51
C VAL A 115 -13.40 -27.09 8.91
N VAL A 116 -13.00 -27.73 7.81
CA VAL A 116 -13.59 -29.00 7.41
C VAL A 116 -13.56 -29.84 8.68
N GLN A 117 -14.73 -30.12 9.25
CA GLN A 117 -14.87 -30.75 10.55
C GLN A 117 -14.05 -32.05 10.57
N ALA A 118 -12.85 -31.99 11.11
CA ALA A 118 -12.21 -33.14 11.71
C ALA A 118 -12.80 -33.25 13.12
N VAL A 119 -13.37 -34.42 13.39
CA VAL A 119 -13.97 -34.85 14.66
C VAL A 119 -13.09 -34.41 15.85
N PRO A 120 -13.69 -33.88 16.93
CA PRO A 120 -12.91 -33.20 17.97
C PRO A 120 -12.22 -34.20 18.89
N ARG A 121 -10.95 -33.93 19.21
CA ARG A 121 -10.38 -34.34 20.50
C ARG A 121 -10.05 -33.07 21.28
N LEU A 122 -10.73 -32.94 22.42
CA LEU A 122 -10.45 -31.94 23.43
C LEU A 122 -9.00 -32.10 23.89
N ASP A 123 -8.28 -30.99 24.00
CA ASP A 123 -7.50 -30.74 25.20
C ASP A 123 -7.48 -29.26 25.54
N ARG A 124 -7.72 -29.00 26.82
CA ARG A 124 -7.98 -27.71 27.45
C ARG A 124 -6.79 -27.40 28.35
N GLY A 125 -6.11 -26.27 28.16
CA GLY A 125 -5.22 -25.78 29.21
C GLY A 125 -4.27 -24.64 28.84
N LYS A 126 -4.51 -23.50 29.50
CA LYS A 126 -3.61 -22.36 29.79
C LYS A 126 -3.30 -21.44 28.59
N GLY A 127 -3.57 -20.14 28.61
CA GLY A 127 -3.77 -19.24 29.74
C GLY A 127 -2.69 -18.16 29.73
N SER A 128 -2.97 -17.09 28.98
CA SER A 128 -2.70 -15.70 29.35
C SER A 128 -1.25 -15.23 29.55
N PHE A 129 -0.41 -15.21 28.50
CA PHE A 129 0.78 -14.30 28.44
C PHE A 129 1.26 -13.88 27.03
N GLU A 130 0.53 -14.14 25.93
CA GLU A 130 1.10 -13.99 24.56
C GLU A 130 0.43 -12.93 23.66
N ARG A 131 -0.45 -12.06 24.18
CA ARG A 131 -1.29 -11.18 23.33
C ARG A 131 -0.55 -10.25 22.33
N PRO A 132 0.66 -9.72 22.59
CA PRO A 132 1.35 -8.89 21.59
C PRO A 132 1.97 -9.70 20.44
N LEU A 133 2.52 -10.87 20.74
CA LEU A 133 3.15 -11.75 19.74
C LEU A 133 2.09 -12.50 18.94
N GLU A 134 0.99 -12.87 19.60
CA GLU A 134 -0.15 -13.54 19.00
C GLU A 134 -0.86 -12.62 17.99
N MET A 135 -0.97 -11.31 18.27
CA MET A 135 -1.45 -10.32 17.30
C MET A 135 -0.54 -10.20 16.08
N GLN A 136 0.78 -10.17 16.25
CA GLN A 136 1.73 -10.10 15.12
C GLN A 136 1.73 -11.40 14.28
N VAL A 137 1.64 -12.56 14.93
CA VAL A 137 1.54 -13.86 14.25
C VAL A 137 0.18 -14.02 13.56
N VAL A 138 -0.90 -13.52 14.15
CA VAL A 138 -2.24 -13.49 13.54
C VAL A 138 -2.27 -12.53 12.36
N GLN A 139 -1.62 -11.36 12.46
CA GLN A 139 -1.51 -10.40 11.35
C GLN A 139 -0.64 -10.93 10.21
N ALA A 140 0.49 -11.57 10.51
CA ALA A 140 1.32 -12.23 9.50
C ALA A 140 0.59 -13.38 8.82
N ARG A 141 -0.18 -14.17 9.58
CA ARG A 141 -1.04 -15.24 9.03
C ARG A 141 -2.20 -14.69 8.22
N LEU A 142 -2.78 -13.56 8.60
CA LEU A 142 -3.85 -12.92 7.85
C LEU A 142 -3.33 -12.36 6.52
N ALA A 143 -2.17 -11.71 6.53
CA ALA A 143 -1.49 -11.28 5.31
C ALA A 143 -1.14 -12.47 4.41
N GLU A 144 -0.65 -13.58 4.99
CA GLU A 144 -0.38 -14.81 4.25
C GLU A 144 -1.68 -15.45 3.71
N GLN A 145 -2.78 -15.40 4.45
CA GLN A 145 -4.09 -15.92 4.03
C GLN A 145 -4.73 -15.07 2.94
N LEU A 146 -4.64 -13.74 3.02
CA LEU A 146 -5.08 -12.82 1.97
C LEU A 146 -4.26 -13.00 0.70
N ALA A 147 -2.93 -13.15 0.83
CA ALA A 147 -2.06 -13.49 -0.29
C ALA A 147 -2.42 -14.86 -0.91
N ARG A 148 -2.69 -15.89 -0.08
CA ARG A 148 -3.13 -17.22 -0.54
C ARG A 148 -4.51 -17.20 -1.18
N ALA A 149 -5.45 -16.39 -0.68
CA ALA A 149 -6.78 -16.24 -1.25
C ALA A 149 -6.73 -15.52 -2.61
N ALA A 150 -5.91 -14.47 -2.74
CA ALA A 150 -5.63 -13.80 -4.01
C ALA A 150 -4.96 -14.73 -5.03
N LEU A 151 -4.12 -15.67 -4.58
CA LEU A 151 -3.52 -16.72 -5.42
C LEU A 151 -4.53 -17.80 -5.84
N ALA A 152 -5.54 -18.08 -5.02
CA ALA A 152 -6.55 -19.10 -5.32
C ALA A 152 -7.57 -18.63 -6.39
N THR A 153 -7.87 -17.33 -6.45
CA THR A 153 -8.71 -16.74 -7.48
C THR A 153 -8.04 -16.64 -8.86
N ASN A 154 -6.72 -16.83 -8.93
CA ASN A 154 -5.93 -16.74 -10.18
C ASN A 154 -5.62 -18.09 -10.85
N ARG A 155 -6.33 -19.17 -10.47
CA ARG A 155 -6.15 -20.53 -11.04
C ARG A 155 -6.62 -20.70 -12.50
N GLY A 156 -6.72 -19.62 -13.27
CA GLY A 156 -7.03 -19.64 -14.69
C GLY A 156 -5.82 -19.50 -15.63
N SER A 157 -4.65 -19.08 -15.15
CA SER A 157 -3.48 -18.85 -16.01
C SER A 157 -2.25 -19.64 -15.55
N ASN A 158 -1.84 -20.61 -16.37
CA ASN A 158 -0.55 -21.28 -16.23
C ASN A 158 0.60 -20.27 -16.36
N GLY A 159 1.35 -20.05 -15.27
CA GLY A 159 2.62 -19.31 -15.33
C GLY A 159 3.13 -18.86 -13.96
N ALA A 160 4.27 -19.42 -13.55
CA ALA A 160 5.16 -18.99 -12.47
C ALA A 160 4.57 -18.83 -11.04
N GLY A 161 4.90 -19.80 -10.18
CA GLY A 161 4.66 -19.70 -8.74
C GLY A 161 5.32 -18.46 -8.12
N THR A 162 4.69 -17.92 -7.08
CA THR A 162 5.20 -16.80 -6.28
C THR A 162 6.71 -16.94 -6.01
N PRO A 163 7.53 -15.92 -6.32
CA PRO A 163 8.95 -15.96 -6.03
C PRO A 163 9.16 -16.13 -4.53
N ARG A 164 9.95 -17.11 -4.11
CA ARG A 164 10.44 -17.21 -2.72
C ARG A 164 11.74 -16.42 -2.60
N PRO A 165 12.01 -15.76 -1.46
CA PRO A 165 13.30 -15.13 -1.22
C PRO A 165 14.40 -16.18 -1.39
N ARG A 166 15.37 -15.86 -2.24
CA ARG A 166 16.46 -16.77 -2.65
C ARG A 166 17.63 -16.74 -1.66
N ASN A 167 17.68 -15.72 -0.81
CA ASN A 167 18.73 -15.56 0.21
C ASN A 167 18.22 -14.75 1.42
N ALA A 168 19.04 -14.72 2.48
CA ALA A 168 18.74 -14.03 3.73
C ALA A 168 18.59 -12.50 3.57
N ALA A 169 19.30 -11.89 2.63
CA ALA A 169 19.19 -10.45 2.36
C ALA A 169 17.86 -10.11 1.66
N GLU A 170 17.38 -10.94 0.73
CA GLU A 170 16.05 -10.83 0.14
C GLU A 170 14.97 -11.02 1.22
N LEU A 171 15.12 -12.00 2.12
CA LEU A 171 14.18 -12.23 3.22
C LEU A 171 14.10 -11.04 4.20
N ALA A 172 15.26 -10.43 4.53
CA ALA A 172 15.33 -9.26 5.40
C ALA A 172 14.71 -8.01 4.77
N ALA A 173 14.78 -7.85 3.44
CA ALA A 173 14.10 -6.78 2.71
C ALA A 173 12.57 -6.98 2.62
N TRP A 174 12.08 -8.20 2.80
CA TRP A 174 10.65 -8.51 2.68
C TRP A 174 9.83 -8.17 3.93
N GLN A 175 10.43 -8.20 5.12
CA GLN A 175 9.74 -7.87 6.37
C GLN A 175 9.33 -6.38 6.44
N PRO A 176 10.21 -5.41 6.14
CA PRO A 176 9.84 -4.00 6.03
C PRO A 176 8.79 -3.74 4.94
N LEU A 177 8.88 -4.43 3.80
CA LEU A 177 7.91 -4.27 2.71
C LEU A 177 6.53 -4.82 3.06
N ALA A 178 6.46 -5.94 3.77
CA ALA A 178 5.19 -6.50 4.25
C ALA A 178 4.52 -5.55 5.26
N ALA A 179 5.31 -4.97 6.18
CA ALA A 179 4.83 -3.97 7.13
C ALA A 179 4.35 -2.69 6.42
N ASP A 180 5.10 -2.17 5.45
CA ASP A 180 4.68 -1.00 4.68
C ASP A 180 3.42 -1.31 3.84
N THR A 181 3.33 -2.50 3.25
CA THR A 181 2.12 -2.95 2.54
C THR A 181 0.91 -2.98 3.47
N LEU A 182 1.07 -3.46 4.70
CA LEU A 182 -0.01 -3.47 5.68
C LEU A 182 -0.42 -2.04 6.07
N LEU A 183 0.55 -1.16 6.32
CA LEU A 183 0.30 0.25 6.61
C LEU A 183 -0.43 0.94 5.45
N ASN A 184 -0.02 0.63 4.21
CA ASN A 184 -0.67 1.12 3.00
C ASN A 184 -2.13 0.65 2.97
N GLU A 185 -2.38 -0.65 3.06
CA GLU A 185 -3.73 -1.24 2.94
C GLU A 185 -4.68 -0.91 4.09
N THR A 186 -4.16 -0.49 5.24
CA THR A 186 -4.97 -0.20 6.42
C THR A 186 -5.10 1.31 6.62
N GLU A 187 -4.06 1.92 7.17
CA GLU A 187 -4.11 3.30 7.64
C GLU A 187 -4.17 4.30 6.48
N ARG A 188 -3.23 4.21 5.53
CA ARG A 188 -3.13 5.19 4.44
C ARG A 188 -4.31 5.08 3.48
N ARG A 189 -4.74 3.85 3.13
CA ARG A 189 -5.93 3.61 2.32
C ARG A 189 -7.21 4.09 3.01
N LEU A 190 -7.31 3.97 4.33
CA LEU A 190 -8.43 4.56 5.07
C LEU A 190 -8.47 6.08 4.89
N GLN A 191 -7.35 6.77 5.11
CA GLN A 191 -7.27 8.23 4.94
C GLN A 191 -7.63 8.66 3.50
N ILE A 192 -7.13 7.94 2.50
CA ILE A 192 -7.45 8.18 1.08
C ILE A 192 -8.94 8.00 0.80
N HIS A 193 -9.54 6.90 1.25
CA HIS A 193 -10.96 6.65 1.03
C HIS A 193 -11.83 7.66 1.76
N ASP A 194 -11.48 8.06 2.98
CA ASP A 194 -12.18 9.13 3.69
C ASP A 194 -12.10 10.45 2.93
N ARG A 195 -10.92 10.80 2.40
CA ARG A 195 -10.75 12.01 1.63
C ARG A 195 -11.57 11.97 0.35
N LEU A 196 -11.45 10.92 -0.45
CA LEU A 196 -12.18 10.76 -1.72
C LEU A 196 -13.70 10.70 -1.51
N ALA A 197 -14.17 10.13 -0.38
CA ALA A 197 -15.57 10.17 0.00
C ALA A 197 -16.08 11.57 0.32
N ALA A 198 -15.22 12.44 0.88
CA ALA A 198 -15.56 13.81 1.25
C ALA A 198 -15.48 14.79 0.08
N VAL A 199 -14.43 14.70 -0.75
CA VAL A 199 -14.21 15.63 -1.87
C VAL A 199 -14.92 15.22 -3.16
N GLY A 200 -15.22 13.92 -3.31
CA GLY A 200 -15.84 13.35 -4.49
C GLY A 200 -14.93 13.37 -5.72
N ALA A 201 -15.46 13.85 -6.84
CA ALA A 201 -14.74 13.87 -8.11
C ALA A 201 -13.56 14.86 -8.07
N VAL A 202 -12.34 14.33 -8.14
CA VAL A 202 -11.10 15.12 -8.14
C VAL A 202 -10.13 14.65 -9.22
N ARG A 203 -9.21 15.52 -9.60
CA ARG A 203 -8.08 15.24 -10.48
C ARG A 203 -6.78 15.15 -9.65
N PRO A 204 -5.72 14.52 -10.16
CA PRO A 204 -4.49 14.32 -9.39
C PRO A 204 -3.90 15.60 -8.82
N ASP A 205 -3.85 16.69 -9.58
CA ASP A 205 -3.33 18.00 -9.18
C ASP A 205 -4.07 18.60 -7.97
N GLN A 206 -5.36 18.32 -7.83
CA GLN A 206 -6.21 18.86 -6.76
C GLN A 206 -6.02 18.15 -5.41
N ILE A 207 -5.49 16.92 -5.42
CA ILE A 207 -5.34 16.09 -4.21
C ILE A 207 -3.89 15.75 -3.88
N LYS A 208 -2.96 15.94 -4.82
CA LYS A 208 -1.53 15.61 -4.69
C LYS A 208 -0.87 16.26 -3.48
N GLY A 209 -1.03 17.56 -3.28
CA GLY A 209 -0.41 18.25 -2.14
C GLY A 209 -0.86 17.69 -0.79
N TRP A 210 -2.16 17.42 -0.65
CA TRP A 210 -2.72 16.76 0.54
C TRP A 210 -2.18 15.33 0.72
N LEU A 211 -2.19 14.53 -0.34
CA LEU A 211 -1.74 13.12 -0.28
C LEU A 211 -0.29 13.03 0.21
N TYR A 212 0.59 13.84 -0.38
CA TYR A 212 2.01 13.79 -0.05
C TYR A 212 2.28 14.30 1.37
N ARG A 213 1.59 15.36 1.81
CA ARG A 213 1.74 15.92 3.16
C ARG A 213 1.15 15.03 4.25
N ASP A 214 -0.12 14.66 4.11
CA ASP A 214 -0.90 14.10 5.20
C ASP A 214 -0.82 12.56 5.24
N VAL A 215 -0.71 11.91 4.08
CA VAL A 215 -0.73 10.43 3.99
C VAL A 215 0.68 9.82 3.87
N LEU A 216 1.55 10.48 3.10
CA LEU A 216 2.91 10.00 2.84
C LEU A 216 3.98 10.68 3.70
N HIS A 217 3.61 11.70 4.47
CA HIS A 217 4.53 12.49 5.31
C HIS A 217 5.76 13.01 4.54
N ALA A 218 5.52 13.47 3.33
CA ALA A 218 6.52 14.01 2.40
C ALA A 218 5.96 15.28 1.75
N ASP A 219 5.71 16.31 2.57
CA ASP A 219 5.19 17.59 2.09
C ASP A 219 6.04 18.11 0.91
N LEU A 220 5.37 18.41 -0.19
CA LEU A 220 6.02 18.87 -1.42
C LEU A 220 6.52 20.32 -1.27
N ASP A 221 5.92 21.06 -0.33
CA ASP A 221 6.27 22.45 -0.04
C ASP A 221 7.33 22.59 1.07
N ASP A 222 7.74 21.48 1.71
CA ASP A 222 8.75 21.53 2.78
C ASP A 222 10.17 21.71 2.20
N PRO A 223 10.82 22.86 2.46
CA PRO A 223 12.17 23.13 1.98
C PRO A 223 13.22 22.19 2.57
N PHE A 224 12.95 21.61 3.75
CA PHE A 224 13.84 20.68 4.45
C PHE A 224 13.52 19.22 4.13
N MET A 225 12.57 18.95 3.23
CA MET A 225 12.36 17.61 2.69
C MET A 225 11.97 16.55 3.73
N GLY A 226 11.27 16.95 4.79
CA GLY A 226 10.90 16.14 5.94
C GLY A 226 11.99 16.01 7.00
N LEU A 227 13.15 16.64 6.80
CA LEU A 227 14.28 16.58 7.73
C LEU A 227 14.29 17.73 8.75
N GLY A 228 13.36 18.69 8.65
CA GLY A 228 13.36 19.88 9.50
C GLY A 228 13.35 19.52 10.99
N ASP A 229 12.40 18.68 11.39
CA ASP A 229 12.26 18.26 12.79
C ASP A 229 13.52 17.52 13.29
N ASP A 230 14.08 16.60 12.50
CA ASP A 230 15.27 15.85 12.88
C ASP A 230 16.54 16.71 12.91
N MET A 231 16.66 17.70 12.03
CA MET A 231 17.83 18.57 11.94
C MET A 231 17.81 19.70 12.97
N PHE A 232 16.63 20.17 13.36
CA PHE A 232 16.47 21.36 14.20
C PHE A 232 15.91 21.11 15.60
N ALA A 233 15.50 19.88 15.94
CA ALA A 233 14.99 19.53 17.28
C ALA A 233 15.93 19.90 18.44
N ASP A 234 17.25 19.96 18.19
CA ASP A 234 18.26 20.28 19.22
C ASP A 234 18.65 21.77 19.25
N PHE A 235 18.21 22.59 18.30
CA PHE A 235 18.55 24.02 18.23
C PHE A 235 17.58 24.93 19.01
N GLU A 236 16.44 24.41 19.45
CA GLU A 236 15.42 25.16 20.21
C GLU A 236 15.49 24.94 21.75
N ARG A 237 16.60 24.40 22.29
CA ARG A 237 16.83 24.29 23.74
C ARG A 237 17.91 25.23 24.28
#